data_AF-A0A6H9HTX9-F1
#
_entry.id   AF-A0A6H9HTX9-F1
#
_cell.length_a   1.000
_cell.length_b   1.000
_cell.length_c   1.000
_cell.angle_alpha   90.00
_cell.angle_beta   90.00
_cell.angle_gamma   90.00
#
_symmetry.space_group_name_H-M   'P 1'
#
loop_
_entity.id
_entity.type
_entity.pdbx_description
1 polymer ?
#
loop_
_entity_poly.entity_id
_entity_poly.type
_entity_poly.pdbx_seq_one_letter_code
_entity_poly.pdbx_strand_id
1 'polypeptide(L)'
;MIPSEIQTSKTFFLISGIFNILVFLGLVGTTIATGLVTCGFGCLLGVVPVINIISAVMDFIAYNKLNNLNSPGTQNSCQLAAIFDIVSIFTGNIVSLILGIITLNNINSEAFSSFLREKNIY
;
A
#
# COMPACT_ATOMS: atom_id res chain seq x y z
N MET A 1 -20.53 5.41 -15.31
CA MET A 1 -19.82 6.37 -14.43
C MET A 1 -18.83 5.58 -13.59
N ILE A 2 -17.68 6.15 -13.22
CA ILE A 2 -16.75 5.45 -12.32
C ILE A 2 -17.37 5.49 -10.91
N PRO A 3 -17.56 4.33 -10.24
CA PRO A 3 -18.04 4.28 -8.86
C PRO A 3 -17.15 5.11 -7.93
N SER A 4 -17.75 5.81 -6.96
CA SER A 4 -17.00 6.64 -6.01
C SER A 4 -16.02 5.82 -5.16
N GLU A 5 -16.31 4.54 -4.95
CA GLU A 5 -15.47 3.56 -4.26
C GLU A 5 -14.15 3.33 -4.99
N ILE A 6 -14.16 3.34 -6.33
CA ILE A 6 -12.95 3.18 -7.16
C ILE A 6 -12.10 4.44 -7.12
N GLN A 7 -12.72 5.61 -7.22
CA GLN A 7 -12.00 6.88 -7.15
C GLN A 7 -11.36 7.11 -5.76
N THR A 8 -12.10 6.74 -4.71
CA THR A 8 -11.61 6.74 -3.33
C THR A 8 -10.44 5.78 -3.16
N SER A 9 -10.56 4.54 -3.65
CA SER A 9 -9.49 3.53 -3.58
C SER A 9 -8.23 3.94 -4.34
N LYS A 10 -8.36 4.56 -5.52
CA LYS A 10 -7.21 5.14 -6.25
C LYS A 10 -6.44 6.15 -5.41
N THR A 11 -7.17 7.05 -4.77
CA THR A 11 -6.57 8.13 -3.96
C THR A 11 -5.90 7.55 -2.72
N PHE A 12 -6.51 6.55 -2.09
CA PHE A 12 -5.96 5.91 -0.90
C PHE A 12 -4.71 5.08 -1.19
N PHE A 13 -4.64 4.34 -2.31
CA PHE A 13 -3.39 3.67 -2.70
C PHE A 13 -2.26 4.67 -2.96
N LEU A 14 -2.53 5.78 -3.64
CA LEU A 14 -1.50 6.78 -3.90
C LEU A 14 -1.00 7.44 -2.61
N ILE A 15 -1.91 7.81 -1.71
CA ILE A 15 -1.54 8.38 -0.40
C ILE A 15 -0.77 7.34 0.43
N SER A 16 -1.26 6.11 0.50
CA SER A 16 -0.61 5.05 1.27
C SER A 16 0.80 4.75 0.75
N GLY A 17 0.98 4.67 -0.57
CA GLY A 17 2.29 4.45 -1.18
C GLY A 17 3.29 5.57 -0.84
N ILE A 18 2.86 6.83 -0.82
CA ILE A 18 3.70 7.96 -0.39
C ILE A 18 4.06 7.85 1.09
N PHE A 19 3.10 7.53 1.96
CA PHE A 19 3.35 7.35 3.39
C PHE A 19 4.29 6.18 3.66
N ASN A 20 4.12 5.05 2.97
CA ASN A 20 5.02 3.90 3.06
C ASN A 20 6.46 4.26 2.68
N ILE A 21 6.67 5.07 1.62
CA ILE A 21 8.00 5.58 1.26
C ILE A 21 8.56 6.53 2.34
N LEU A 22 7.74 7.44 2.88
CA LEU A 22 8.16 8.37 3.94
C LEU A 22 8.58 7.63 5.21
N VAL A 23 7.80 6.63 5.64
CA VAL A 23 8.12 5.79 6.80
C VAL A 23 9.37 4.96 6.53
N PHE A 24 9.55 4.43 5.31
CA PHE A 24 10.79 3.76 4.91
C PHE A 24 12.01 4.69 5.09
N LEU A 25 11.98 5.90 4.52
CA LEU A 25 13.08 6.86 4.64
C LEU A 25 13.33 7.27 6.10
N GLY A 26 12.26 7.44 6.89
CA GLY A 26 12.36 7.74 8.31
C GLY A 26 13.05 6.62 9.10
N LEU A 27 12.65 5.36 8.88
CA LEU A 27 13.22 4.19 9.54
C LEU A 27 14.65 3.87 9.09
N VAL A 28 14.98 4.11 7.82
CA VAL A 28 16.37 4.01 7.33
C VAL A 28 17.25 5.07 7.98
N GLY A 29 16.75 6.30 8.12
CA GLY A 29 17.46 7.38 8.81
C GLY A 29 17.74 7.03 10.28
N THR A 30 16.75 6.49 11.00
CA THR A 30 16.92 6.11 12.41
C THR A 30 17.81 4.88 12.58
N THR A 31 17.79 3.92 11.66
CA THR A 31 18.67 2.74 11.71
C THR A 31 20.13 3.10 11.48
N ILE A 32 20.43 4.05 10.58
CA ILE A 32 21.79 4.57 10.41
C ILE A 32 22.23 5.35 11.66
N ALA A 33 21.39 6.25 12.18
CA ALA A 33 21.71 7.06 13.37
C ALA A 33 21.94 6.18 14.61
N THR A 34 21.07 5.20 14.86
CA THR A 34 21.22 4.25 15.96
C THR A 34 22.40 3.31 15.73
N GLY A 35 22.68 2.90 14.49
CA GLY A 35 23.87 2.13 14.14
C GLY A 35 25.18 2.84 14.51
N LEU A 36 25.25 4.16 14.29
CA LEU A 36 26.41 4.97 14.71
C LEU A 36 26.55 5.05 16.24
N VAL A 37 25.44 5.14 16.97
CA VAL A 37 25.44 5.27 18.44
C VAL A 37 25.67 3.92 19.14
N THR A 38 25.25 2.81 18.53
CA THR A 38 25.27 1.46 19.12
C THR A 38 26.39 0.57 18.56
N CYS A 39 27.42 1.16 17.94
CA CYS A 39 28.54 0.43 17.35
C CYS A 39 28.10 -0.67 16.35
N GLY A 40 27.11 -0.36 15.52
CA GLY A 40 26.63 -1.24 14.44
C GLY A 40 25.45 -2.13 14.78
N PHE A 41 25.03 -2.25 16.05
CA PHE A 41 23.89 -3.09 16.43
C PHE A 41 22.55 -2.57 15.86
N GLY A 42 22.39 -1.24 15.78
CA GLY A 42 21.23 -0.58 15.18
C GLY A 42 21.03 -0.86 13.69
N CYS A 43 22.09 -1.25 12.96
CA CYS A 43 21.98 -1.59 11.54
C CYS A 43 21.21 -2.90 11.29
N LEU A 44 21.11 -3.80 12.29
CA LEU A 44 20.31 -5.04 12.18
C LEU A 44 18.81 -4.76 12.04
N LEU A 45 18.35 -3.61 12.54
CA LEU A 45 16.96 -3.16 12.39
C LEU A 45 16.66 -2.61 10.99
N GLY A 46 17.68 -2.48 10.12
CA GLY A 46 17.54 -2.01 8.72
C GLY A 46 16.75 -2.95 7.80
N VAL A 47 16.45 -4.18 8.24
CA VAL A 47 15.59 -5.14 7.52
C VAL A 47 14.10 -4.84 7.73
N VAL A 48 13.73 -4.23 8.86
CA VAL A 48 12.34 -3.90 9.22
C VAL A 48 11.62 -3.02 8.17
N PRO A 49 12.24 -1.96 7.60
CA PRO A 49 11.56 -1.11 6.64
C PRO A 49 11.31 -1.76 5.26
N VAL A 50 11.85 -2.96 4.98
CA VAL A 50 11.63 -3.65 3.69
C VAL A 50 10.15 -3.91 3.40
N ILE A 51 9.34 -4.13 4.44
CA ILE A 51 7.89 -4.30 4.29
C ILE A 51 7.26 -3.05 3.66
N ASN A 52 7.66 -1.86 4.10
CA ASN A 52 7.09 -0.60 3.61
C ASN A 52 7.42 -0.35 2.14
N ILE A 53 8.61 -0.72 1.66
CA ILE A 53 8.93 -0.52 0.25
C ILE A 53 8.17 -1.50 -0.65
N ILE A 54 7.95 -2.73 -0.18
CA ILE A 54 7.09 -3.71 -0.88
C ILE A 54 5.65 -3.22 -0.91
N SER A 55 5.11 -2.73 0.22
CA SER A 55 3.77 -2.14 0.29
C SER A 55 3.62 -0.96 -0.68
N ALA A 56 4.58 -0.02 -0.69
CA ALA A 56 4.57 1.10 -1.63
C ALA A 56 4.56 0.66 -3.10
N VAL A 57 5.37 -0.34 -3.48
CA VAL A 57 5.38 -0.88 -4.84
C VAL A 57 4.01 -1.49 -5.21
N MET A 58 3.41 -2.25 -4.30
CA MET A 58 2.09 -2.85 -4.51
C MET A 58 1.01 -1.77 -4.65
N ASP A 59 1.08 -0.69 -3.87
CA ASP A 59 0.18 0.45 -3.97
C ASP A 59 0.28 1.16 -5.33
N PHE A 60 1.49 1.39 -5.84
CA PHE A 60 1.67 1.98 -7.17
C PHE A 60 1.17 1.06 -8.29
N ILE A 61 1.36 -0.25 -8.15
CA ILE A 61 0.82 -1.24 -9.11
C ILE A 61 -0.72 -1.19 -9.08
N ALA A 62 -1.33 -1.24 -7.90
CA ALA A 62 -2.78 -1.17 -7.73
C ALA A 62 -3.35 0.15 -8.27
N TYR A 63 -2.71 1.28 -7.96
CA TYR A 63 -3.05 2.59 -8.50
C TYR A 63 -2.99 2.60 -10.03
N ASN A 64 -1.90 2.11 -10.63
CA ASN A 64 -1.71 2.15 -12.07
C ASN A 64 -2.72 1.25 -12.81
N LYS A 65 -3.04 0.08 -12.25
CA LYS A 65 -4.07 -0.82 -12.78
C LYS A 65 -5.46 -0.19 -12.73
N LEU A 66 -5.82 0.44 -11.61
CA LEU A 66 -7.08 1.17 -11.50
C LEU A 66 -7.11 2.41 -12.40
N ASN A 67 -5.98 3.10 -12.59
CA ASN A 67 -5.91 4.32 -13.38
C ASN A 67 -6.08 4.04 -14.88
N ASN A 68 -5.37 3.03 -15.39
CA ASN A 68 -5.40 2.68 -16.81
C ASN A 68 -6.53 1.72 -17.19
N LEU A 69 -7.16 1.05 -16.22
CA LEU A 69 -8.26 0.10 -16.45
C LEU A 69 -7.95 -0.94 -17.54
N ASN A 70 -6.69 -1.41 -17.63
CA ASN A 70 -6.21 -2.19 -18.78
C ASN A 70 -5.77 -3.62 -18.48
N SER A 71 -5.76 -4.05 -17.21
CA SER A 71 -5.13 -5.31 -16.81
C SER A 71 -6.13 -6.23 -16.10
N PRO A 72 -6.24 -7.51 -16.50
CA PRO A 72 -6.96 -8.52 -15.72
C PRO A 72 -6.28 -8.76 -14.35
N GLY A 73 -7.04 -9.26 -13.38
CA GLY A 73 -6.58 -9.49 -12.01
C GLY A 73 -6.38 -8.20 -11.22
N THR A 74 -7.09 -7.12 -11.57
CA THR A 74 -7.01 -5.85 -10.84
C THR A 74 -7.53 -6.01 -9.42
N GLN A 75 -8.57 -6.82 -9.20
CA GLN A 75 -9.12 -7.03 -7.86
C GLN A 75 -8.09 -7.68 -6.92
N ASN A 76 -7.43 -8.76 -7.35
CA ASN A 76 -6.43 -9.44 -6.54
C ASN A 76 -5.23 -8.52 -6.24
N SER A 77 -4.82 -7.69 -7.21
CA SER A 77 -3.70 -6.76 -7.02
C SER A 77 -4.05 -5.68 -5.99
N CYS A 78 -5.27 -5.14 -6.06
CA CYS A 78 -5.77 -4.17 -5.09
C CYS A 78 -5.96 -4.80 -3.69
N GLN A 79 -6.47 -6.03 -3.60
CA GLN A 79 -6.59 -6.73 -2.32
C GLN A 79 -5.22 -7.00 -1.69
N LEU A 80 -4.25 -7.46 -2.48
CA LEU A 80 -2.89 -7.67 -1.98
C LEU A 80 -2.25 -6.36 -1.51
N ALA A 81 -2.39 -5.27 -2.27
CA ALA A 81 -1.89 -3.95 -1.86
C ALA A 81 -2.52 -3.51 -0.52
N ALA A 82 -3.85 -3.61 -0.39
CA ALA A 82 -4.54 -3.26 0.85
C ALA A 82 -4.14 -4.14 2.05
N ILE A 83 -3.82 -5.43 1.82
CA ILE A 83 -3.29 -6.31 2.87
C ILE A 83 -1.87 -5.89 3.26
N PHE A 84 -1.01 -5.58 2.30
CA PHE A 84 0.36 -5.09 2.58
C PHE A 84 0.36 -3.76 3.32
N ASP A 85 -0.61 -2.89 3.05
CA ASP A 85 -0.87 -1.68 3.81
C ASP A 85 -1.27 -1.98 5.26
N ILE A 86 -2.12 -2.98 5.50
CA ILE A 86 -2.46 -3.43 6.85
C ILE A 86 -1.23 -4.01 7.57
N VAL A 87 -0.42 -4.81 6.86
CA VAL A 87 0.81 -5.43 7.38
C VAL A 87 1.90 -4.39 7.68
N SER A 88 1.88 -3.22 7.02
CA SER A 88 2.82 -2.12 7.30
C SER A 88 2.76 -1.63 8.76
N ILE A 89 1.72 -1.98 9.52
CA ILE A 89 1.62 -1.71 10.97
C ILE A 89 2.79 -2.29 11.78
N PHE A 90 3.39 -3.41 11.34
CA PHE A 90 4.58 -3.98 12.00
C PHE A 90 5.78 -3.04 11.99
N THR A 91 5.78 -2.06 11.10
CA THR A 91 6.80 -1.01 11.03
C THR A 91 6.39 0.29 11.75
N GLY A 92 5.20 0.33 12.35
CA GLY A 92 4.63 1.49 13.03
C GLY A 92 3.80 2.42 12.13
N ASN A 93 3.51 2.04 10.88
CA ASN A 93 2.73 2.86 9.95
C ASN A 93 1.20 2.73 10.17
N ILE A 94 0.68 3.48 11.15
CA ILE A 94 -0.76 3.49 11.50
C ILE A 94 -1.62 4.11 10.38
N VAL A 95 -1.08 5.05 9.61
CA VAL A 95 -1.83 5.73 8.54
C VAL A 95 -2.14 4.75 7.41
N SER A 96 -1.13 4.01 6.93
CA SER A 96 -1.32 2.99 5.90
C SER A 96 -2.22 1.84 6.37
N LEU A 97 -2.21 1.50 7.67
CA LEU A 97 -3.20 0.55 8.23
C LEU A 97 -4.64 1.03 8.03
N ILE A 98 -4.95 2.28 8.41
CA ILE A 98 -6.32 2.84 8.30
C ILE A 98 -6.74 2.88 6.83
N LEU A 99 -5.86 3.37 5.95
CA LEU A 99 -6.13 3.44 4.52
C LEU A 99 -6.32 2.05 3.90
N GLY A 100 -5.52 1.07 4.30
CA GLY A 100 -5.65 -0.33 3.87
C GLY A 100 -6.99 -0.95 4.26
N ILE A 101 -7.46 -0.74 5.51
CA ILE A 101 -8.77 -1.24 5.96
C ILE A 101 -9.92 -0.64 5.15
N ILE A 102 -9.92 0.68 4.95
CA ILE A 102 -10.99 1.36 4.21
C ILE A 102 -10.96 0.90 2.74
N THR A 103 -9.78 0.78 2.15
CA THR A 103 -9.63 0.36 0.76
C THR A 103 -10.04 -1.10 0.58
N LEU A 104 -9.72 -1.99 1.52
CA LEU A 104 -10.18 -3.39 1.50
C LEU A 104 -11.70 -3.50 1.59
N ASN A 105 -12.34 -2.65 2.40
CA ASN A 105 -13.81 -2.57 2.47
C ASN A 105 -14.40 -2.11 1.13
N ASN A 106 -13.83 -1.07 0.52
CA ASN A 106 -14.26 -0.58 -0.80
C ASN A 106 -14.12 -1.65 -1.89
N ILE A 107 -13.02 -2.42 -1.89
CA ILE A 107 -12.78 -3.49 -2.89
C ILE A 107 -13.76 -4.66 -2.73
N ASN A 108 -14.16 -4.97 -1.49
CA ASN A 108 -15.15 -6.02 -1.21
C ASN A 108 -16.60 -5.60 -1.54
N SER A 109 -16.83 -4.35 -1.91
CA SER A 109 -18.16 -3.90 -2.35
C SER A 109 -18.57 -4.54 -3.68
N GLU A 110 -19.86 -4.85 -3.82
CA GLU A 110 -20.42 -5.37 -5.08
C GLU A 110 -20.30 -4.35 -6.22
N ALA A 111 -20.35 -3.05 -5.91
CA ALA A 111 -20.15 -1.97 -6.87
C ALA A 111 -18.74 -1.99 -7.52
N PHE A 112 -17.71 -2.30 -6.72
CA PHE A 112 -16.34 -2.42 -7.20
C PHE A 112 -16.17 -3.67 -8.08
N SER A 113 -16.66 -4.81 -7.61
CA SER A 113 -16.57 -6.09 -8.34
C SER A 113 -17.35 -6.08 -9.65
N SER A 114 -18.55 -5.49 -9.66
CA SER A 114 -19.39 -5.37 -10.87
C SER A 114 -18.76 -4.46 -11.92
N PHE A 115 -18.17 -3.34 -11.52
CA PHE A 115 -17.46 -2.45 -12.45
C PHE A 115 -16.23 -3.11 -13.09
N LEU A 116 -15.42 -3.84 -12.30
CA LEU A 116 -14.27 -4.55 -12.86
C LEU A 116 -14.68 -5.66 -13.84
N ARG A 117 -15.81 -6.33 -13.59
CA ARG A 117 -16.40 -7.31 -14.52
C ARG A 117 -16.91 -6.67 -15.80
N GLU A 118 -17.61 -5.53 -15.71
CA GLU A 118 -18.07 -4.76 -16.88
C GLU A 118 -16.89 -4.36 -17.78
N LYS A 119 -15.74 -4.05 -17.17
CA LYS A 119 -14.50 -3.67 -17.86
C LYS A 119 -13.61 -4.86 -18.25
N ASN A 120 -14.00 -6.11 -17.95
CA ASN A 120 -13.21 -7.32 -18.21
C ASN A 120 -11.79 -7.30 -17.58
N ILE A 121 -11.64 -6.67 -16.42
CA ILE A 121 -10.35 -6.48 -15.71
C ILE A 121 -10.36 -7.05 -14.27
N TYR A 122 -11.39 -7.81 -13.92
CA TYR A 122 -11.55 -8.49 -12.63
C TYR A 122 -10.28 -9.23 -12.21
#